data_AF-A0A8D8LLQ9-F1
#
_entry.id   AF-A0A8D8LLQ9-F1
#
_cell.length_a   1.000
_cell.length_b   1.000
_cell.length_c   1.000
_cell.angle_alpha   90.00
_cell.angle_beta   90.00
_cell.angle_gamma   90.00
#
_symmetry.space_group_name_H-M   'P 1'
#
loop_
_entity.id
_entity.type
_entity.pdbx_description
1 polymer ?
#
loop_
_entity_poly.entity_id
_entity_poly.type
_entity_poly.pdbx_seq_one_letter_code
_entity_poly.pdbx_strand_id
1 'polypeptide(L)'
;MLEYIEKKEWEHDCIYQLIASLNNQDFLRYILRNFSHQNGILALGRPIMYLLITPATYQKLIAGPHEPWNLYKPLAVLFQIIFHIELLSKVDRRSFVPWPTPYKKTESKGNLSEDSLYLIRIEGKKHLYQKLGKENIERVNTLQKFVTHVIGRKKQRIIPTIEQWVPGFGPHLIKVFVLFWFQTMGSRFRSSSDCSKHQRLRFVQQTDSGRNLRYILHDPTHPWI
;
A
#
# COMPACT_ATOMS: atom_id res chain seq x y z
N MET A 1 -28.64 3.81 -14.87
CA MET A 1 -28.56 2.46 -14.19
C MET A 1 -28.30 2.57 -12.68
N LEU A 2 -27.54 3.56 -12.19
CA LEU A 2 -27.31 3.76 -10.74
C LEU A 2 -28.17 4.88 -10.12
N GLU A 3 -29.15 5.42 -10.85
CA GLU A 3 -29.94 6.60 -10.45
C GLU A 3 -30.86 6.38 -9.24
N TYR A 4 -31.17 5.11 -8.90
CA TYR A 4 -32.02 4.77 -7.77
C TYR A 4 -31.27 4.60 -6.44
N ILE A 5 -29.94 4.74 -6.44
CA ILE A 5 -29.12 4.60 -5.24
C ILE A 5 -28.88 5.98 -4.63
N GLU A 6 -29.35 6.18 -3.40
CA GLU A 6 -29.10 7.40 -2.65
C GLU A 6 -27.60 7.57 -2.40
N LYS A 7 -27.06 8.74 -2.78
CA LYS A 7 -25.68 9.09 -2.49
C LYS A 7 -25.53 9.38 -0.99
N LYS A 8 -24.54 8.75 -0.33
CA LYS A 8 -24.14 9.13 1.03
C LYS A 8 -22.66 9.43 1.13
N GLU A 9 -22.28 10.09 2.22
CA GLU A 9 -20.88 10.31 2.55
C GLU A 9 -20.13 8.99 2.73
N TRP A 10 -18.83 9.01 2.48
CA TRP A 10 -17.97 7.84 2.59
C TRP A 10 -18.00 7.18 3.98
N GLU A 11 -18.15 7.99 5.02
CA GLU A 11 -18.15 7.55 6.42
C GLU A 11 -19.44 6.87 6.84
N HIS A 12 -20.50 6.95 6.03
CA HIS A 12 -21.69 6.17 6.32
C HIS A 12 -21.43 4.67 6.11
N ASP A 13 -22.34 3.87 6.65
CA ASP A 13 -22.31 2.43 6.43
C ASP A 13 -22.60 2.10 4.97
N CYS A 14 -22.18 0.90 4.55
CA CYS A 14 -22.19 0.50 3.16
C CYS A 14 -23.58 0.68 2.52
N ILE A 15 -23.60 1.32 1.36
CA ILE A 15 -24.82 1.75 0.69
C ILE A 15 -25.19 0.78 -0.43
N TYR A 16 -24.19 0.13 -1.02
CA TYR A 16 -24.39 -0.84 -2.09
C TYR A 16 -23.27 -1.88 -2.13
N GLN A 17 -23.63 -3.07 -2.63
CA GLN A 17 -22.71 -4.17 -2.86
C GLN A 17 -22.55 -4.38 -4.36
N LEU A 18 -21.30 -4.52 -4.82
CA LEU A 18 -20.99 -4.86 -6.19
C LEU A 18 -20.44 -6.28 -6.24
N ILE A 19 -21.06 -7.14 -7.03
CA ILE A 19 -20.56 -8.50 -7.29
C ILE A 19 -20.15 -8.56 -8.76
N ALA A 20 -18.89 -8.89 -9.04
CA ALA A 20 -18.39 -8.94 -10.41
C ALA A 20 -17.27 -9.96 -10.60
N SER A 21 -17.16 -10.48 -11.82
CA SER A 21 -16.00 -11.24 -12.27
C SER A 21 -15.10 -10.35 -13.12
N LEU A 22 -13.79 -10.35 -12.83
CA LEU A 22 -12.81 -9.51 -13.51
C LEU A 22 -11.81 -10.39 -14.27
N ASN A 23 -11.74 -10.18 -15.57
CA ASN A 23 -10.77 -10.85 -16.44
C ASN A 23 -9.42 -10.13 -16.47
N ASN A 24 -9.37 -8.88 -16.03
CA ASN A 24 -8.16 -8.06 -16.03
C ASN A 24 -8.18 -7.03 -14.89
N GLN A 25 -7.16 -6.16 -14.86
CA GLN A 25 -6.99 -5.14 -13.83
C GLN A 25 -7.55 -3.75 -14.21
N ASP A 26 -8.24 -3.61 -15.35
CA ASP A 26 -8.72 -2.30 -15.82
C ASP A 26 -9.76 -1.71 -14.89
N PHE A 27 -10.66 -2.54 -14.37
CA PHE A 27 -11.63 -2.11 -13.37
C PHE A 27 -10.93 -1.60 -12.10
N LEU A 28 -9.90 -2.31 -11.62
CA LEU A 28 -9.15 -1.89 -10.43
C LEU A 28 -8.43 -0.54 -10.67
N ARG A 29 -7.84 -0.36 -11.87
CA ARG A 29 -7.27 0.92 -12.28
C ARG A 29 -8.31 2.02 -12.38
N TYR A 30 -9.50 1.71 -12.88
CA TYR A 30 -10.63 2.63 -12.95
C TYR A 30 -11.05 3.10 -11.55
N ILE A 31 -11.19 2.19 -10.59
CA ILE A 31 -11.49 2.52 -9.19
C ILE A 31 -10.43 3.49 -8.63
N LEU A 32 -9.15 3.16 -8.82
CA LEU A 32 -8.08 4.00 -8.31
C LEU A 32 -8.02 5.38 -8.97
N ARG A 33 -8.31 5.49 -10.28
CA ARG A 33 -8.35 6.77 -10.99
C ARG A 33 -9.47 7.68 -10.48
N ASN A 34 -10.60 7.09 -10.11
CA ASN A 34 -11.77 7.83 -9.65
C ASN A 34 -11.80 8.06 -8.14
N PHE A 35 -10.87 7.47 -7.39
CA PHE A 35 -10.86 7.52 -5.93
C PHE A 35 -10.73 8.94 -5.37
N SER A 36 -9.80 9.74 -5.89
CA SER A 36 -9.53 11.07 -5.34
C SER A 36 -10.72 12.02 -5.45
N HIS A 37 -11.46 11.95 -6.55
CA HIS A 37 -12.62 12.81 -6.81
C HIS A 37 -13.95 12.17 -6.40
N GLN A 38 -13.92 10.96 -5.83
CA GLN A 38 -15.12 10.15 -5.56
C GLN A 38 -16.06 10.12 -6.79
N ASN A 39 -15.52 9.75 -7.95
CA ASN A 39 -16.28 9.70 -9.21
C ASN A 39 -16.79 8.29 -9.53
N GLY A 40 -17.72 8.20 -10.48
CA GLY A 40 -18.27 6.92 -10.93
C GLY A 40 -18.99 6.20 -9.79
N ILE A 41 -18.69 4.92 -9.58
CA ILE A 41 -19.33 4.15 -8.51
C ILE A 41 -18.96 4.68 -7.12
N LEU A 42 -17.78 5.28 -6.95
CA LEU A 42 -17.35 5.84 -5.67
C LEU A 42 -18.10 7.13 -5.31
N ALA A 43 -18.81 7.74 -6.26
CA ALA A 43 -19.64 8.92 -6.03
C ALA A 43 -20.86 8.63 -5.17
N LEU A 44 -21.30 7.38 -5.14
CA LEU A 44 -22.45 6.95 -4.35
C LEU A 44 -22.10 6.78 -2.86
N GLY A 45 -20.81 6.68 -2.54
CA GLY A 45 -20.28 6.48 -1.20
C GLY A 45 -19.35 5.26 -1.13
N ARG A 46 -19.21 4.67 0.06
CA ARG A 46 -18.23 3.62 0.34
C ARG A 46 -18.73 2.24 -0.14
N PRO A 47 -18.09 1.61 -1.14
CA PRO A 47 -18.54 0.32 -1.65
C PRO A 47 -18.05 -0.85 -0.80
N ILE A 48 -18.84 -1.93 -0.80
CA ILE A 48 -18.35 -3.29 -0.58
C ILE A 48 -18.40 -4.02 -1.93
N MET A 49 -17.28 -4.58 -2.35
CA MET A 49 -17.17 -5.28 -3.63
C MET A 49 -16.76 -6.74 -3.38
N TYR A 50 -17.48 -7.67 -3.98
CA TYR A 50 -17.13 -9.08 -4.05
C TYR A 50 -16.66 -9.39 -5.47
N LEU A 51 -15.36 -9.59 -5.63
CA LEU A 51 -14.73 -9.71 -6.94
C LEU A 51 -14.16 -11.11 -7.12
N LEU A 52 -14.52 -11.76 -8.22
CA LEU A 52 -13.82 -12.95 -8.70
C LEU A 52 -12.65 -12.50 -9.58
N ILE A 53 -11.43 -12.80 -9.14
CA ILE A 53 -10.19 -12.40 -9.83
C ILE A 53 -9.25 -13.59 -9.99
N THR A 54 -8.30 -13.48 -10.91
CA THR A 54 -7.24 -14.50 -11.05
C THR A 54 -6.27 -14.46 -9.86
N PRO A 55 -5.64 -15.60 -9.48
CA PRO A 55 -4.63 -15.65 -8.43
C PRO A 55 -3.47 -14.67 -8.67
N ALA A 56 -3.05 -14.52 -9.94
CA ALA A 56 -2.02 -13.56 -10.33
C ALA A 56 -2.43 -12.10 -10.07
N THR A 57 -3.72 -11.77 -10.25
CA THR A 57 -4.24 -10.43 -9.93
C THR A 57 -4.29 -10.22 -8.42
N TYR A 58 -4.72 -11.24 -7.67
CA TYR A 58 -4.77 -11.17 -6.21
C TYR A 58 -3.39 -10.94 -5.60
N GLN A 59 -2.38 -11.72 -6.01
CA GLN A 59 -1.01 -11.55 -5.54
C GLN A 59 -0.48 -10.14 -5.77
N LYS A 60 -0.77 -9.54 -6.93
CA LYS A 60 -0.38 -8.15 -7.23
C LYS A 60 -1.10 -7.13 -6.34
N LEU A 61 -2.31 -7.42 -5.86
CA LEU A 61 -3.04 -6.51 -4.97
C LEU A 61 -2.50 -6.55 -3.54
N ILE A 62 -2.18 -7.73 -3.04
CA ILE A 62 -1.71 -7.91 -1.65
C ILE A 62 -0.18 -7.83 -1.51
N ALA A 63 0.56 -7.70 -2.60
CA ALA A 63 2.02 -7.64 -2.57
C ALA A 63 2.51 -6.53 -1.62
N GLY A 64 3.37 -6.90 -0.70
CA GLY A 64 4.12 -6.02 0.17
C GLY A 64 5.52 -5.67 -0.37
N PRO A 65 6.35 -5.01 0.47
CA PRO A 65 7.67 -4.54 0.09
C PRO A 65 8.73 -5.66 0.00
N HIS A 66 8.46 -6.86 0.50
CA HIS A 66 9.42 -7.98 0.51
C HIS A 66 9.27 -8.86 -0.74
N GLU A 67 8.17 -8.71 -1.46
CA GLU A 67 7.85 -9.42 -2.68
C GLU A 67 8.66 -8.89 -3.88
N PRO A 68 8.86 -9.72 -4.91
CA PRO A 68 9.62 -9.30 -6.07
C PRO A 68 8.98 -8.10 -6.78
N TRP A 69 9.84 -7.29 -7.39
CA TRP A 69 9.52 -5.97 -7.95
C TRP A 69 8.44 -5.97 -9.05
N ASN A 70 8.17 -7.14 -9.65
CA ASN A 70 7.13 -7.33 -10.65
C ASN A 70 5.72 -7.41 -10.02
N LEU A 71 5.62 -7.68 -8.73
CA LEU A 71 4.38 -7.75 -7.96
C LEU A 71 4.10 -6.45 -7.19
N TYR A 72 5.10 -5.91 -6.48
CA TYR A 72 4.94 -4.68 -5.70
C TYR A 72 4.87 -3.44 -6.62
N LYS A 73 3.66 -2.92 -6.83
CA LYS A 73 3.34 -1.81 -7.75
C LYS A 73 2.55 -0.71 -7.04
N PRO A 74 2.47 0.51 -7.61
CA PRO A 74 1.62 1.56 -7.06
C PRO A 74 0.17 1.13 -6.83
N LEU A 75 -0.37 0.30 -7.73
CA LEU A 75 -1.71 -0.28 -7.58
C LEU A 75 -1.87 -1.05 -6.27
N ALA A 76 -0.90 -1.90 -5.92
CA ALA A 76 -0.91 -2.71 -4.69
C ALA A 76 -0.96 -1.81 -3.45
N VAL A 77 -0.02 -0.87 -3.38
CA VAL A 77 0.13 0.06 -2.26
C VAL A 77 -1.11 0.90 -2.07
N LEU A 78 -1.62 1.51 -3.15
CA LEU A 78 -2.79 2.37 -3.08
C LEU A 78 -4.04 1.57 -2.70
N PHE A 79 -4.24 0.38 -3.26
CA PHE A 79 -5.36 -0.48 -2.88
C PHE A 79 -5.31 -0.87 -1.40
N GLN A 80 -4.13 -1.26 -0.88
CA GLN A 80 -3.97 -1.61 0.54
C GLN A 80 -4.11 -0.40 1.47
N ILE A 81 -3.80 0.82 1.02
CA ILE A 81 -4.07 2.04 1.77
C ILE A 81 -5.58 2.30 1.81
N ILE A 82 -6.26 2.23 0.67
CA ILE A 82 -7.64 2.68 0.49
C ILE A 82 -8.67 1.66 1.00
N PHE A 83 -8.40 0.38 0.79
CA PHE A 83 -9.35 -0.71 1.01
C PHE A 83 -8.81 -1.74 2.00
N HIS A 84 -9.74 -2.39 2.70
CA HIS A 84 -9.51 -3.71 3.29
C HIS A 84 -9.76 -4.76 2.22
N ILE A 85 -8.83 -5.71 2.07
CA ILE A 85 -8.91 -6.78 1.09
C ILE A 85 -8.87 -8.09 1.87
N GLU A 86 -9.85 -8.93 1.64
CA GLU A 86 -10.00 -10.23 2.30
C GLU A 86 -10.24 -11.30 1.23
N LEU A 87 -9.48 -12.40 1.28
CA LEU A 87 -9.74 -13.57 0.45
C LEU A 87 -10.80 -14.42 1.13
N LEU A 88 -11.97 -14.54 0.52
CA LEU A 88 -13.07 -15.33 1.06
C LEU A 88 -12.96 -16.80 0.67
N SER A 89 -12.72 -17.08 -0.61
CA SER A 89 -12.69 -18.44 -1.12
C SER A 89 -11.91 -18.58 -2.43
N LYS A 90 -11.51 -19.81 -2.74
CA LYS A 90 -11.00 -20.22 -4.04
C LYS A 90 -12.10 -21.02 -4.73
N VAL A 91 -12.41 -20.63 -5.96
CA VAL A 91 -13.47 -21.24 -6.77
C VAL A 91 -12.84 -21.83 -8.02
N ASP A 92 -13.31 -23.00 -8.44
CA ASP A 92 -12.91 -23.56 -9.73
C ASP A 92 -13.42 -22.64 -10.86
N ARG A 93 -12.53 -22.26 -11.78
CA ARG A 93 -12.88 -21.48 -12.96
C ARG A 93 -13.87 -22.23 -13.85
N ARG A 94 -13.85 -23.57 -13.81
CA ARG A 94 -14.79 -24.44 -14.52
C ARG A 94 -16.21 -24.42 -13.94
N SER A 95 -16.45 -23.66 -12.86
CA SER A 95 -17.81 -23.41 -12.35
C SER A 95 -18.48 -22.21 -13.02
N PHE A 96 -17.79 -21.47 -13.88
CA PHE A 96 -18.32 -20.26 -14.54
C PHE A 96 -18.32 -20.38 -16.06
N VAL A 97 -19.36 -19.81 -16.69
CA VAL A 97 -19.49 -19.70 -18.15
C VAL A 97 -19.12 -18.28 -18.64
N PRO A 98 -18.56 -18.13 -19.86
CA PRO A 98 -18.16 -19.21 -20.76
C PRO A 98 -16.95 -19.97 -20.20
N TRP A 99 -16.94 -21.29 -20.42
CA TRP A 99 -15.85 -22.14 -19.96
C TRP A 99 -14.52 -21.63 -20.52
N PRO A 100 -13.43 -21.64 -19.74
CA PRO A 100 -12.13 -21.25 -20.25
C PRO A 100 -11.78 -22.10 -21.47
N THR A 101 -11.47 -21.44 -22.59
CA THR A 101 -10.76 -22.11 -23.68
C THR A 101 -9.44 -22.62 -23.12
N PRO A 102 -9.04 -23.88 -23.38
CA PRO A 102 -7.78 -24.43 -22.88
C PRO A 102 -6.64 -23.51 -23.33
N TYR A 103 -6.06 -22.80 -22.38
CA TYR A 103 -4.94 -21.91 -22.65
C TYR A 103 -3.75 -22.78 -23.02
N LYS A 104 -3.06 -22.49 -24.13
CA LYS A 104 -1.80 -23.17 -24.46
C LYS A 104 -0.82 -22.84 -23.35
N LYS A 105 -0.52 -23.82 -22.49
CA LYS A 105 0.47 -23.70 -21.42
C LYS A 105 1.80 -23.29 -22.06
N THR A 106 2.15 -22.02 -21.98
CA THR A 106 3.56 -21.64 -22.09
C THR A 106 4.21 -22.10 -20.80
N GLU A 107 5.15 -23.04 -20.89
CA GLU A 107 5.78 -23.80 -19.79
C GLU A 107 6.55 -22.94 -18.76
N SER A 108 6.34 -21.62 -18.71
CA SER A 108 7.11 -20.73 -17.87
C SER A 108 6.24 -19.90 -16.93
N LYS A 109 6.47 -20.17 -15.63
CA LYS A 109 6.32 -19.29 -14.44
C LYS A 109 5.03 -19.41 -13.62
N GLY A 110 5.06 -20.38 -12.70
CA GLY A 110 4.45 -20.27 -11.36
C GLY A 110 3.36 -21.30 -11.08
N ASN A 111 3.47 -22.00 -9.94
CA ASN A 111 2.53 -23.01 -9.43
C ASN A 111 1.11 -22.51 -9.10
N LEU A 112 0.70 -21.34 -9.59
CA LEU A 112 -0.65 -20.85 -9.41
C LEU A 112 -1.51 -21.49 -10.49
N SER A 113 -2.31 -22.47 -10.11
CA SER A 113 -3.30 -23.08 -11.00
C SER A 113 -4.18 -21.98 -11.60
N GLU A 114 -3.97 -21.72 -12.89
CA GLU A 114 -4.73 -20.75 -13.70
C GLU A 114 -6.20 -21.19 -13.87
N ASP A 115 -6.51 -22.43 -13.48
CA ASP A 115 -7.85 -23.01 -13.42
C ASP A 115 -8.64 -22.58 -12.18
N SER A 116 -8.08 -21.76 -11.28
CA SER A 116 -8.78 -21.25 -10.10
C SER A 116 -9.05 -19.75 -10.19
N LEU A 117 -10.19 -19.33 -9.64
CA LEU A 117 -10.55 -17.93 -9.38
C LEU A 117 -10.59 -17.70 -7.87
N TYR A 118 -10.20 -16.51 -7.45
CA TYR A 118 -10.25 -16.09 -6.05
C TYR A 118 -11.42 -15.14 -5.86
N LEU A 119 -12.35 -15.49 -4.98
CA LEU A 119 -13.39 -14.60 -4.52
C LEU A 119 -12.82 -13.75 -3.39
N ILE A 120 -12.69 -12.45 -3.66
CA ILE A 120 -12.20 -11.48 -2.68
C ILE A 120 -13.29 -10.51 -2.29
N ARG A 121 -13.29 -10.09 -1.03
CA ARG A 121 -14.05 -8.94 -0.54
C ARG A 121 -13.11 -7.74 -0.47
N ILE A 122 -13.55 -6.64 -1.06
CA ILE A 122 -12.89 -5.34 -0.99
C ILE A 122 -13.86 -4.36 -0.34
N GLU A 123 -13.44 -3.75 0.76
CA GLU A 123 -14.23 -2.75 1.48
C GLU A 123 -13.43 -1.47 1.67
N GLY A 124 -14.02 -0.31 1.37
CA GLY A 124 -13.38 0.98 1.63
C GLY A 124 -13.13 1.20 3.12
N LYS A 125 -11.97 1.74 3.49
CA LYS A 125 -11.69 2.08 4.89
C LYS A 125 -12.54 3.28 5.33
N LYS A 126 -13.41 3.10 6.33
CA LYS A 126 -14.39 4.10 6.80
C LYS A 126 -13.77 5.46 7.11
N HIS A 127 -12.66 5.48 7.84
CA HIS A 127 -12.00 6.71 8.32
C HIS A 127 -10.86 7.19 7.42
N LEU A 128 -10.81 6.77 6.15
CA LEU A 128 -9.71 7.08 5.25
C LEU A 128 -9.61 8.58 4.96
N TYR A 129 -10.70 9.22 4.53
CA TYR A 129 -10.70 10.65 4.22
C TYR A 129 -10.49 11.50 5.48
N GLN A 130 -10.99 11.08 6.64
CA GLN A 130 -10.68 11.73 7.92
C GLN A 130 -9.17 11.77 8.20
N LYS A 131 -8.46 10.65 7.98
CA LYS A 131 -6.99 10.56 8.15
C LYS A 131 -6.23 11.39 7.12
N LEU A 132 -6.74 11.48 5.89
CA LEU A 132 -6.12 12.25 4.81
C LEU A 132 -6.47 13.76 4.85
N GLY A 133 -7.47 14.13 5.64
CA GLY A 133 -8.08 15.45 5.67
C GLY A 133 -9.22 15.54 4.66
N LYS A 134 -10.46 15.29 5.12
CA LYS A 134 -11.69 15.20 4.30
C LYS A 134 -11.85 16.34 3.29
N GLU A 135 -11.47 17.54 3.68
CA GLU A 135 -11.69 18.77 2.91
C GLU A 135 -10.64 19.02 1.84
N ASN A 136 -9.64 18.15 1.71
CA ASN A 136 -8.49 18.39 0.87
C ASN A 136 -8.31 17.27 -0.16
N ILE A 137 -9.15 17.32 -1.20
CA ILE A 137 -9.04 16.48 -2.40
C ILE A 137 -7.60 16.54 -2.98
N GLU A 138 -6.95 17.70 -2.89
CA GLU A 138 -5.57 17.88 -3.32
C GLU A 138 -4.58 16.99 -2.55
N ARG A 139 -4.79 16.73 -1.25
CA ARG A 139 -3.94 15.81 -0.47
C ARG A 139 -4.10 14.37 -0.93
N VAL A 140 -5.32 13.94 -1.26
CA VAL A 140 -5.56 12.58 -1.78
C VAL A 140 -4.93 12.42 -3.17
N ASN A 141 -5.10 13.41 -4.05
CA ASN A 141 -4.42 13.47 -5.34
C ASN A 141 -2.89 13.47 -5.19
N THR A 142 -2.37 14.24 -4.23
CA THR A 142 -0.93 14.31 -3.94
C THR A 142 -0.40 12.97 -3.46
N LEU A 143 -1.13 12.27 -2.58
CA LEU A 143 -0.78 10.92 -2.14
C LEU A 143 -0.72 9.94 -3.32
N GLN A 144 -1.72 9.95 -4.19
CA GLN A 144 -1.76 9.08 -5.35
C GLN A 144 -0.58 9.35 -6.30
N LYS A 145 -0.28 10.63 -6.57
CA LYS A 145 0.88 11.05 -7.37
C LYS A 145 2.20 10.64 -6.71
N PHE A 146 2.32 10.84 -5.40
CA PHE A 146 3.49 10.45 -4.60
C PHE A 146 3.77 8.96 -4.72
N VAL A 147 2.79 8.12 -4.39
CA VAL A 147 2.95 6.65 -4.45
C VAL A 147 3.25 6.19 -5.87
N THR A 148 2.56 6.74 -6.87
CA THR A 148 2.79 6.40 -8.28
C THR A 148 4.21 6.77 -8.72
N HIS A 149 4.71 7.93 -8.31
CA HIS A 149 6.06 8.38 -8.65
C HIS A 149 7.13 7.53 -7.93
N VAL A 150 7.05 7.41 -6.60
CA VAL A 150 8.07 6.76 -5.77
C VAL A 150 8.12 5.26 -6.04
N ILE A 151 6.98 4.57 -6.04
CA ILE A 151 6.93 3.12 -6.26
C ILE A 151 7.06 2.78 -7.76
N GLY A 152 6.60 3.67 -8.64
CA GLY A 152 6.80 3.53 -10.09
C GLY A 152 8.28 3.60 -10.49
N ARG A 153 9.05 4.50 -9.87
CA ARG A 153 10.48 4.72 -10.13
C ARG A 153 11.35 3.99 -9.10
N LYS A 154 11.35 2.67 -9.20
CA LYS A 154 11.92 1.68 -8.26
C LYS A 154 13.38 1.87 -7.81
N LYS A 155 14.22 2.63 -8.53
CA LYS A 155 15.63 2.88 -8.18
C LYS A 155 15.86 4.26 -7.57
N GLN A 156 14.82 5.06 -7.43
CA GLN A 156 14.93 6.43 -6.95
C GLN A 156 15.05 6.46 -5.44
N ARG A 157 16.04 7.17 -4.92
CA ARG A 157 16.20 7.35 -3.46
C ARG A 157 15.05 8.24 -2.96
N ILE A 158 14.32 7.76 -1.96
CA ILE A 158 13.12 8.42 -1.43
C ILE A 158 13.45 9.81 -0.88
N ILE A 159 14.48 9.92 -0.02
CA ILE A 159 14.84 11.20 0.64
C ILE A 159 15.20 12.29 -0.38
N PRO A 160 16.14 12.08 -1.33
CA PRO A 160 16.42 13.08 -2.37
C PRO A 160 15.21 13.46 -3.21
N THR A 161 14.31 12.51 -3.47
CA THR A 161 13.08 12.78 -4.23
C THR A 161 12.14 13.72 -3.47
N ILE A 162 11.98 13.49 -2.17
CA ILE A 162 11.09 14.30 -1.35
C ILE A 162 11.71 15.68 -1.09
N GLU A 163 13.03 15.76 -0.90
CA GLU A 163 13.77 17.03 -0.80
C GLU A 163 13.58 17.94 -2.03
N GLN A 164 13.46 17.35 -3.24
CA GLN A 164 13.14 18.11 -4.45
C GLN A 164 11.72 18.68 -4.44
N TRP A 165 10.78 18.07 -3.71
CA TRP A 165 9.38 18.50 -3.66
C TRP A 165 9.14 19.46 -2.50
N VAL A 166 9.78 19.19 -1.36
CA VAL A 166 9.70 20.00 -0.15
C VAL A 166 11.11 20.10 0.45
N PRO A 167 11.83 21.19 0.21
CA PRO A 167 13.18 21.39 0.74
C PRO A 167 13.22 21.31 2.27
N GLY A 168 14.23 20.63 2.81
CA GLY A 168 14.45 20.43 4.24
C GLY A 168 13.61 19.33 4.89
N PHE A 169 12.76 18.63 4.14
CA PHE A 169 11.87 17.61 4.68
C PHE A 169 12.56 16.24 4.93
N GLY A 170 13.69 15.99 4.28
CA GLY A 170 14.48 14.76 4.41
C GLY A 170 14.96 14.49 5.84
N PRO A 171 15.65 15.44 6.51
CA PRO A 171 16.01 15.30 7.92
C PRO A 171 14.81 15.06 8.84
N HIS A 172 13.67 15.70 8.55
CA HIS A 172 12.44 15.50 9.30
C HIS A 172 11.91 14.07 9.16
N LEU A 173 11.87 13.53 7.93
CA LEU A 173 11.50 12.14 7.68
C LEU A 173 12.39 11.15 8.44
N ILE A 174 13.71 11.33 8.39
CA ILE A 174 14.64 10.45 9.13
C ILE A 174 14.32 10.48 10.62
N LYS A 175 14.14 11.68 11.20
CA LYS A 175 13.80 11.83 12.62
C LYS A 175 12.49 11.11 12.96
N VAL A 176 11.44 11.30 12.16
CA VAL A 176 10.14 10.64 12.36
C VAL A 176 10.25 9.12 12.25
N PHE A 177 10.95 8.61 11.23
CA PHE A 177 11.12 7.17 11.04
C PHE A 177 11.95 6.54 12.16
N VAL A 178 13.02 7.19 12.61
CA VAL A 178 13.84 6.71 13.72
C VAL A 178 12.99 6.65 15.01
N LEU A 179 12.21 7.69 15.30
CA LEU A 179 11.31 7.70 16.46
C LEU A 179 10.24 6.59 16.37
N PHE A 180 9.62 6.42 15.20
CA PHE A 180 8.65 5.36 14.96
C PHE A 180 9.27 3.96 15.12
N TRP A 181 10.49 3.77 14.62
CA TRP A 181 11.21 2.51 14.74
C TRP A 181 11.52 2.20 16.21
N PHE A 182 11.99 3.18 17.00
CA PHE A 182 12.20 3.02 18.43
C PHE A 182 10.91 2.70 19.21
N GLN A 183 9.79 3.34 18.86
CA GLN A 183 8.51 3.05 19.50
C GLN A 183 8.01 1.64 19.17
N THR A 184 8.09 1.22 17.91
CA THR A 184 7.56 -0.06 17.44
C THR A 184 8.45 -1.25 17.84
N MET A 185 9.77 -1.07 17.85
CA MET A 185 10.74 -2.09 18.28
C MET A 185 10.89 -2.12 19.81
N GLY A 186 10.79 -0.98 20.49
CA GLY A 186 10.83 -0.90 21.95
C GLY A 186 9.67 -1.62 22.64
N SER A 187 8.50 -1.72 21.99
CA SER A 187 7.39 -2.56 22.43
C SER A 187 7.60 -4.06 22.17
N ARG A 188 8.47 -4.43 21.22
CA ARG A 188 8.79 -5.83 20.91
C ARG A 188 9.89 -6.42 21.82
N PHE A 189 10.70 -5.56 22.44
CA PHE A 189 11.76 -5.97 23.37
C PHE A 189 11.35 -6.00 24.84
N ARG A 190 10.11 -5.63 25.21
CA ARG A 190 9.63 -5.68 26.60
C ARG A 190 9.03 -7.03 27.06
N SER A 191 8.89 -8.02 26.18
CA SER A 191 8.38 -9.36 26.57
C SER A 191 9.46 -10.43 26.74
N SER A 192 10.74 -10.07 26.68
CA SER A 192 11.83 -10.95 27.11
C SER A 192 12.46 -10.32 28.34
N SER A 193 12.01 -10.74 29.50
CA SER A 193 12.73 -10.54 30.75
C SER A 193 14.05 -11.31 30.66
N ASP A 194 15.07 -10.66 30.12
CA ASP A 194 16.42 -10.95 30.59
C ASP A 194 17.22 -9.66 30.73
N CYS A 195 17.75 -9.51 31.94
CA CYS A 195 18.22 -8.27 32.49
C CYS A 195 19.69 -8.05 32.09
N SER A 196 20.09 -6.77 32.12
CA SER A 196 21.48 -6.29 32.09
C SER A 196 22.15 -6.18 30.71
N LYS A 197 21.96 -5.01 30.09
CA LYS A 197 23.02 -4.11 29.55
C LYS A 197 22.35 -2.90 28.90
N HIS A 198 22.22 -1.80 29.64
CA HIS A 198 21.78 -0.52 29.08
C HIS A 198 22.89 0.08 28.19
N GLN A 199 22.79 -0.08 26.87
CA GLN A 199 23.55 0.74 25.92
C GLN A 199 22.77 2.03 25.62
N ARG A 200 23.25 3.14 26.20
CA ARG A 200 22.79 4.51 25.89
C ARG A 200 23.52 4.97 24.62
N LEU A 201 22.85 4.94 23.46
CA LEU A 201 23.35 5.62 22.26
C LEU A 201 23.26 7.13 22.48
N ARG A 202 24.41 7.82 22.53
CA ARG A 202 24.48 9.29 22.49
C ARG A 202 24.70 9.72 21.04
N PHE A 203 23.85 10.62 20.54
CA PHE A 203 24.13 11.37 19.33
C PHE A 203 25.07 12.52 19.69
N VAL A 204 26.27 12.55 19.10
CA VAL A 204 27.17 13.70 19.18
C VAL A 204 26.98 14.52 17.91
N GLN A 205 26.47 15.74 18.04
CA GLN A 205 26.52 16.74 16.98
C GLN A 205 27.94 17.31 16.97
N GLN A 206 28.71 17.00 15.94
CA GLN A 206 29.96 17.72 15.68
C GLN A 206 29.66 18.81 14.65
N THR A 207 29.67 20.07 15.10
CA THR A 207 29.63 21.23 14.23
C THR A 207 31.05 21.54 13.81
N ASP A 208 31.42 21.18 12.58
CA ASP A 208 32.53 21.83 11.90
C ASP A 208 32.01 22.61 10.70
N SER A 209 32.48 23.84 10.62
CA SER A 209 32.18 24.84 9.62
C SER A 209 32.44 24.34 8.20
N GLY A 210 31.37 24.30 7.40
CA GLY A 210 31.47 24.24 5.94
C GLY A 210 31.43 22.84 5.32
N ARG A 211 30.23 22.49 4.81
CA ARG A 211 29.97 21.49 3.76
C ARG A 211 30.41 20.04 4.04
N ASN A 212 29.59 19.32 4.81
CA ASN A 212 29.04 17.97 4.52
C ASN A 212 28.55 17.34 5.84
N LEU A 213 27.24 17.09 5.97
CA LEU A 213 26.69 16.32 7.08
C LEU A 213 27.02 14.84 6.88
N ARG A 214 28.00 14.31 7.62
CA ARG A 214 28.20 12.86 7.78
C ARG A 214 27.58 12.43 9.11
N TYR A 215 26.61 11.52 9.06
CA TYR A 215 26.14 10.81 10.24
C TYR A 215 27.03 9.58 10.43
N ILE A 216 27.79 9.54 11.53
CA ILE A 216 28.58 8.36 11.91
C ILE A 216 27.80 7.63 13.00
N LEU A 217 27.40 6.39 12.72
CA LEU A 217 26.96 5.46 13.75
C LEU A 217 28.21 5.02 14.51
N HIS A 218 28.38 5.50 15.74
CA HIS A 218 29.48 5.07 16.59
C HIS A 218 29.06 3.79 17.32
N ASP A 219 29.60 2.65 16.90
CA ASP A 219 29.58 1.43 17.69
C ASP A 219 30.68 1.55 18.76
N PRO A 220 30.37 1.49 20.07
CA PRO A 220 31.39 1.59 21.11
C PRO A 220 32.28 0.34 21.21
N THR A 221 32.01 -0.73 20.46
CA THR A 221 32.69 -2.03 20.63
C THR A 221 33.92 -2.23 19.72
N HIS A 222 34.18 -1.33 18.77
CA HIS A 222 35.39 -1.36 17.94
C HIS A 222 36.02 0.03 17.81
N PRO A 223 37.06 0.34 18.60
CA PRO A 223 37.90 1.51 18.36
C PRO A 223 39.00 1.10 17.38
N TRP A 224 39.03 1.74 16.20
CA TRP A 224 40.10 1.68 15.20
C TRP A 224 40.27 0.34 14.46
N ILE A 225 39.79 0.31 13.21
CA ILE A 225 40.49 -0.08 11.96
C ILE A 225 39.65 0.46 10.79
#